data_AF-A0A8B6DCF5-F1
#
_entry.id   AF-A0A8B6DCF5-F1
#
_cell.length_a   1.000
_cell.length_b   1.000
_cell.length_c   1.000
_cell.angle_alpha   90.00
_cell.angle_beta   90.00
_cell.angle_gamma   90.00
#
_symmetry.space_group_name_H-M   'P 1'
#
loop_
_entity.id
_entity.type
_entity.pdbx_description
1 polymer ?
#
loop_
_entity_poly.entity_id
_entity_poly.type
_entity_poly.pdbx_seq_one_letter_code
_entity_poly.pdbx_strand_id
1 'polypeptide(L)'
;MILKVVSTSNNIREIRNRNIADIFRSKRSSQNCIPCHDVIIKDAVCPWIPRINTDDFRQPYVIPEMVCSSTVPRFGFQHGFKCQEITINMDVKRQSFITGTFTATKERIRVGCTPVMNCSSRTSTC
;
A
#
# COMPACT_ATOMS: atom_id res chain seq x y z
N MET A 1 -30.10 26.16 -44.37
CA MET A 1 -30.93 24.95 -44.41
C MET A 1 -30.92 24.31 -43.03
N ILE A 2 -32.10 24.04 -42.49
CA ILE A 2 -32.41 23.62 -41.12
C ILE A 2 -32.47 22.08 -41.04
N LEU A 3 -31.93 21.54 -39.93
CA LEU A 3 -32.19 20.26 -39.21
C LEU A 3 -32.33 18.92 -39.97
N LYS A 4 -31.68 17.88 -39.42
CA LYS A 4 -32.41 16.81 -38.70
C LYS A 4 -31.53 16.03 -37.72
N VAL A 5 -32.03 16.00 -36.49
CA VAL A 5 -31.67 15.12 -35.38
C VAL A 5 -32.13 13.71 -35.71
N VAL A 6 -31.26 12.71 -35.52
CA VAL A 6 -31.71 11.32 -35.31
C VAL A 6 -31.40 10.96 -33.87
N SER A 7 -32.48 10.98 -33.09
CA SER A 7 -32.63 10.32 -31.81
C SER A 7 -32.67 8.82 -32.03
N THR A 8 -31.86 8.08 -31.27
CA THR A 8 -32.24 6.74 -30.80
C THR A 8 -31.93 6.65 -29.32
N SER A 9 -32.79 7.29 -28.52
CA SER A 9 -33.11 6.76 -27.19
C SER A 9 -33.81 5.43 -27.38
N ASN A 10 -33.15 4.32 -27.04
CA ASN A 10 -33.78 3.06 -26.60
C ASN A 10 -32.69 2.10 -26.09
N ASN A 11 -32.28 2.28 -24.83
CA ASN A 11 -32.19 1.21 -23.82
C ASN A 11 -31.44 1.67 -22.54
N ILE A 12 -31.88 2.79 -21.96
CA ILE A 12 -31.51 3.24 -20.60
C ILE A 12 -32.21 2.38 -19.51
N ARG A 13 -32.61 1.14 -19.85
CA ARG A 13 -33.14 0.16 -18.89
C ARG A 13 -32.36 -1.17 -18.85
N GLU A 14 -31.32 -1.33 -19.67
CA GLU A 14 -30.52 -2.57 -19.72
C GLU A 14 -29.13 -2.47 -19.08
N ILE A 15 -28.80 -1.32 -18.47
CA ILE A 15 -27.59 -1.13 -17.66
C ILE A 15 -27.99 -1.00 -16.19
N ARG A 16 -28.87 -1.89 -15.72
CA ARG A 16 -29.22 -1.95 -14.28
C ARG A 16 -28.93 -3.29 -13.62
N ASN A 17 -28.26 -4.21 -14.31
CA ASN A 17 -27.85 -5.52 -13.77
C ASN A 17 -26.52 -6.03 -14.34
N ARG A 18 -25.59 -5.12 -14.68
CA ARG A 18 -24.20 -5.51 -14.88
C ARG A 18 -23.44 -5.08 -13.63
N ASN A 19 -23.04 -6.08 -12.85
CA ASN A 19 -22.16 -5.92 -11.70
C ASN A 19 -21.06 -4.93 -12.03
N ILE A 20 -20.94 -3.86 -11.24
CA ILE A 20 -19.87 -2.87 -11.33
C ILE A 20 -18.47 -3.55 -11.30
N ALA A 21 -18.40 -4.78 -10.79
CA ALA A 21 -17.23 -5.66 -10.85
C ALA A 21 -16.69 -5.93 -12.27
N ASP A 22 -17.53 -5.94 -13.32
CA ASP A 22 -17.08 -6.24 -14.69
C ASP A 22 -16.51 -5.02 -15.42
N ILE A 23 -16.86 -3.80 -15.00
CA ILE A 23 -16.25 -2.56 -15.55
C ILE A 23 -14.78 -2.46 -15.12
N PHE A 24 -14.43 -2.98 -13.93
CA PHE A 24 -13.04 -3.09 -13.47
C PHE A 24 -12.25 -4.22 -14.14
N ARG A 25 -12.90 -5.10 -14.90
CA ARG A 25 -12.26 -6.27 -15.52
C ARG A 25 -11.74 -6.02 -16.94
N SER A 26 -12.23 -4.98 -17.62
CA SER A 26 -11.97 -4.77 -19.06
C SER A 26 -10.88 -3.75 -19.41
N LYS A 27 -10.11 -3.24 -18.43
CA LYS A 27 -8.90 -2.43 -18.68
C LYS A 27 -7.61 -3.10 -18.18
N ARG A 28 -7.52 -4.44 -18.25
CA ARG A 28 -6.23 -5.15 -18.20
C ARG A 28 -5.57 -5.11 -19.57
N SER A 29 -4.91 -4.01 -19.87
CA SER A 29 -3.83 -3.97 -20.87
C SER A 29 -2.51 -3.91 -20.13
N SER A 30 -1.80 -5.04 -20.14
CA SER A 30 -0.37 -5.22 -19.89
C SER A 30 0.33 -4.25 -18.92
N GLN A 31 0.29 -4.56 -17.64
CA GLN A 31 1.44 -4.34 -16.76
C GLN A 31 1.39 -5.41 -15.68
N ASN A 32 2.52 -6.07 -15.48
CA ASN A 32 2.74 -7.17 -14.55
C ASN A 32 2.42 -6.74 -13.11
N CYS A 33 1.15 -6.76 -12.72
CA CYS A 33 0.77 -6.87 -11.32
C CYS A 33 1.09 -8.32 -10.95
N ILE A 34 2.32 -8.57 -10.50
CA ILE A 34 2.64 -9.79 -9.75
C ILE A 34 1.55 -9.88 -8.68
N PRO A 35 0.73 -10.95 -8.64
CA PRO A 35 -0.27 -11.08 -7.60
C PRO A 35 0.47 -10.94 -6.26
N CYS A 36 0.03 -9.98 -5.44
CA CYS A 36 0.44 -9.87 -4.05
C CYS A 36 -0.09 -11.11 -3.30
N HIS A 37 0.40 -12.29 -3.64
CA HIS A 37 0.32 -13.44 -2.77
C HIS A 37 1.06 -13.07 -1.49
N ASP A 38 0.58 -13.60 -0.37
CA ASP A 38 1.16 -13.48 0.95
C ASP A 38 2.56 -14.10 1.02
N VAL A 39 3.52 -13.51 0.31
CA VAL A 39 4.93 -13.87 0.37
C VAL A 39 5.44 -13.30 1.70
N ILE A 40 5.15 -14.03 2.77
CA ILE A 40 5.99 -13.96 3.95
C ILE A 40 7.37 -14.40 3.46
N ILE A 41 8.33 -13.48 3.41
CA ILE A 41 9.73 -13.85 3.18
C ILE A 41 10.20 -14.51 4.48
N LYS A 42 9.86 -15.79 4.63
CA LYS A 42 10.12 -16.59 5.84
C LYS A 42 11.61 -16.81 6.06
N ASP A 43 12.38 -16.75 4.98
CA ASP A 43 13.83 -16.97 4.96
C ASP A 43 14.62 -15.70 5.30
N ALA A 44 13.96 -14.55 5.48
CA ALA A 44 14.62 -13.34 5.95
C ALA A 44 15.01 -13.48 7.43
N VAL A 45 16.20 -12.97 7.76
CA VAL A 45 16.67 -12.82 9.14
C VAL A 45 15.62 -12.10 10.00
N CYS A 46 15.01 -11.04 9.47
CA CYS A 46 13.88 -10.38 10.09
C CYS A 46 12.67 -10.53 9.18
N PRO A 47 11.79 -11.52 9.45
CA PRO A 47 10.63 -11.76 8.61
C PRO A 47 9.63 -10.60 8.69
N TRP A 48 8.93 -10.34 7.60
CA TRP A 48 7.85 -9.35 7.52
C TRP A 48 6.60 -9.92 6.85
N ILE A 49 5.47 -9.28 7.11
CA ILE A 49 4.17 -9.58 6.53
C ILE A 49 3.66 -8.31 5.81
N PRO A 50 3.16 -8.43 4.57
CA PRO A 50 2.52 -7.31 3.91
C PRO A 50 1.22 -6.92 4.65
N ARG A 51 1.04 -5.62 4.88
CA ARG A 51 -0.16 -5.02 5.42
C ARG A 51 -0.63 -3.92 4.49
N ILE A 52 -1.94 -3.78 4.37
CA ILE A 52 -2.53 -2.73 3.55
C ILE A 52 -2.85 -1.55 4.47
N ASN A 53 -2.21 -0.40 4.21
CA ASN A 53 -2.50 0.88 4.84
C ASN A 53 -3.48 1.65 3.95
N THR A 54 -4.68 1.89 4.47
CA THR A 54 -5.78 2.52 3.75
C THR A 54 -6.18 3.83 4.43
N ASP A 55 -6.28 4.92 3.68
CA ASP A 55 -6.66 6.25 4.20
C ASP A 55 -7.53 7.00 3.17
N ASP A 56 -8.83 7.18 3.46
CA ASP A 56 -9.83 7.76 2.55
C ASP A 56 -9.53 9.21 2.14
N PHE A 57 -8.66 9.89 2.90
CA PHE A 57 -8.29 11.28 2.68
C PHE A 57 -6.91 11.42 2.06
N ARG A 58 -6.33 10.32 1.56
CA ARG A 58 -4.99 10.29 0.97
C ARG A 58 -5.00 9.79 -0.48
N GLN A 59 -4.11 10.33 -1.30
CA GLN A 59 -3.76 9.75 -2.60
C GLN A 59 -2.26 9.40 -2.63
N PRO A 60 -1.90 8.12 -2.90
CA PRO A 60 -2.81 6.99 -3.14
C PRO A 60 -3.57 6.56 -1.87
N TYR A 61 -4.80 6.09 -2.09
CA TYR A 61 -5.71 5.61 -1.04
C TYR A 61 -5.16 4.38 -0.31
N VAL A 62 -4.56 3.48 -1.08
CA VAL A 62 -4.00 2.20 -0.62
C VAL A 62 -2.50 2.24 -0.77
N ILE A 63 -1.78 2.00 0.32
CA ILE A 63 -0.33 1.83 0.34
C ILE A 63 -0.01 0.47 0.97
N PRO A 64 0.68 -0.44 0.26
CA PRO A 64 1.20 -1.65 0.88
C PRO A 64 2.40 -1.31 1.76
N GLU A 65 2.40 -1.83 2.99
CA GLU A 65 3.48 -1.69 3.96
C GLU A 65 3.99 -3.06 4.41
N MET A 66 5.26 -3.13 4.78
CA MET A 66 5.89 -4.34 5.31
C MET A 66 6.09 -4.21 6.82
N VAL A 67 5.38 -5.02 7.60
CA VAL A 67 5.44 -5.00 9.07
C VAL A 67 6.23 -6.20 9.57
N CYS A 68 7.15 -5.99 10.51
CA CYS A 68 7.95 -7.10 11.06
C CYS A 68 7.04 -8.11 11.75
N SER A 69 7.19 -9.38 11.39
CA SER A 69 6.41 -10.46 12.01
C SER A 69 7.02 -10.97 13.31
N SER A 70 8.25 -10.54 13.62
CA SER A 70 9.00 -10.89 14.82
C SER A 70 9.84 -9.69 15.26
N THR A 71 9.98 -9.51 16.57
CA THR A 71 10.94 -8.56 17.17
C THR A 71 12.33 -9.16 17.31
N VAL A 72 12.46 -10.49 17.22
CA VAL A 72 13.70 -11.25 17.37
C VAL A 72 14.17 -11.75 16.00
N PRO A 73 15.44 -11.56 15.63
CA PRO A 73 15.95 -12.05 14.36
C PRO A 73 16.23 -13.56 14.37
N ARG A 74 16.13 -14.18 13.19
CA ARG A 74 16.31 -15.61 12.95
C ARG A 74 17.75 -15.95 12.53
N PHE A 75 18.69 -15.86 13.45
CA PHE A 75 20.05 -16.42 13.28
C PHE A 75 20.62 -16.89 14.63
N GLY A 76 21.75 -17.58 14.61
CA GLY A 76 22.30 -18.28 15.80
C GLY A 76 22.73 -17.37 16.97
N PHE A 77 22.99 -16.08 16.73
CA PHE A 77 23.45 -15.11 17.74
C PHE A 77 22.39 -14.03 18.02
N GLN A 78 21.29 -14.40 18.67
CA GLN A 78 20.15 -13.50 18.87
C GLN A 78 20.36 -12.44 19.96
N HIS A 79 21.36 -12.63 20.83
CA HIS A 79 21.63 -11.72 21.95
C HIS A 79 22.10 -10.35 21.46
N GLY A 80 21.41 -9.31 21.89
CA GLY A 80 21.78 -7.93 21.56
C GLY A 80 21.33 -7.46 20.18
N PHE A 81 20.44 -8.19 19.49
CA PHE A 81 19.82 -7.73 18.24
C PHE A 81 18.29 -7.72 18.34
N LYS A 82 17.65 -6.84 17.59
CA LYS A 82 16.19 -6.79 17.40
C LYS A 82 15.86 -6.54 15.94
N CYS A 83 14.71 -6.99 15.49
CA CYS A 83 14.19 -6.60 14.19
C CYS A 83 13.56 -5.21 14.26
N GLN A 84 13.90 -4.37 13.28
CA GLN A 84 13.36 -3.03 13.14
C GLN A 84 12.84 -2.83 11.72
N GLU A 85 11.74 -2.08 11.60
CA GLU A 85 11.16 -1.70 10.32
C GLU A 85 12.07 -0.71 9.58
N ILE A 86 12.25 -0.95 8.28
CA ILE A 86 12.88 -0.01 7.36
C ILE A 86 11.79 0.91 6.85
N THR A 87 11.99 2.22 6.98
CA THR A 87 11.04 3.22 6.51
C THR A 87 11.61 4.11 5.41
N ILE A 88 10.80 4.45 4.42
CA ILE A 88 11.12 5.50 3.42
C ILE A 88 10.07 6.60 3.47
N ASN A 89 10.43 7.79 2.98
CA ASN A 89 9.48 8.88 2.77
C ASN A 89 8.85 8.75 1.38
N MET A 90 7.52 8.75 1.33
CA MET A 90 6.73 8.76 0.11
C MET A 90 5.96 10.07 0.00
N ASP A 91 5.94 10.68 -1.18
CA ASP A 91 5.09 11.83 -1.44
C ASP A 91 3.64 11.37 -1.65
N VAL A 92 2.73 11.94 -0.86
CA VAL A 92 1.29 11.66 -0.90
C VAL A 92 0.52 12.97 -0.95
N LYS A 93 -0.70 12.95 -1.50
CA LYS A 93 -1.62 14.09 -1.41
C LYS A 93 -2.62 13.84 -0.30
N ARG A 94 -2.73 14.72 0.68
CA ARG A 94 -3.77 14.67 1.72
C ARG A 94 -4.87 15.68 1.43
N GLN A 95 -6.11 15.25 1.59
CA GLN A 95 -7.27 16.11 1.52
C GLN A 95 -7.48 16.79 2.86
N SER A 96 -7.58 18.13 2.84
CA SER A 96 -7.98 18.91 4.00
C SER A 96 -9.46 18.73 4.29
N PHE A 97 -9.81 18.38 5.53
CA PHE A 97 -11.20 18.28 5.97
C PHE A 97 -11.95 19.62 5.93
N ILE A 98 -11.23 20.73 6.06
CA ILE A 98 -11.83 22.06 6.17
C ILE A 98 -12.10 22.64 4.78
N THR A 99 -11.13 22.54 3.88
CA THR A 99 -11.16 23.21 2.57
C THR A 99 -11.47 22.26 1.42
N GLY A 100 -11.44 20.94 1.64
CA GLY A 100 -11.57 19.92 0.60
C GLY A 100 -10.40 19.87 -0.39
N THR A 101 -9.39 20.71 -0.21
CA THR A 101 -8.23 20.83 -1.11
C THR A 101 -7.17 19.77 -0.81
N PHE A 102 -6.45 19.36 -1.85
CA PHE A 102 -5.32 18.42 -1.71
C PHE A 102 -4.01 19.19 -1.51
N THR A 103 -3.22 18.78 -0.52
CA THR A 103 -1.86 19.28 -0.28
C THR A 103 -0.87 18.13 -0.37
N ALA A 104 0.29 18.39 -0.99
CA ALA A 104 1.38 17.42 -1.06
C ALA A 104 2.10 17.35 0.30
N THR A 105 2.29 16.15 0.82
CA THR A 105 2.93 15.88 2.10
C THR A 105 3.82 14.65 2.00
N LYS A 106 4.84 14.56 2.85
CA LYS A 106 5.67 13.35 2.96
C LYS A 106 5.14 12.46 4.07
N GLU A 107 4.94 11.19 3.75
CA GLU A 107 4.53 10.17 4.71
C GLU A 107 5.60 9.08 4.82
N ARG A 108 5.83 8.59 6.04
CA ARG A 108 6.78 7.50 6.30
C ARG A 108 6.08 6.17 6.11
N ILE A 109 6.53 5.40 5.13
CA ILE A 109 5.99 4.08 4.82
C ILE A 109 7.01 2.99 5.14
N ARG A 110 6.53 1.81 5.54
CA ARG A 110 7.38 0.68 5.93
C ARG A 110 7.59 -0.25 4.74
N VAL A 111 8.84 -0.55 4.42
CA VAL A 111 9.22 -1.29 3.20
C VAL A 111 9.95 -2.60 3.44
N GLY A 112 10.32 -2.90 4.69
CA GLY A 112 10.91 -4.17 5.06
C GLY A 112 11.33 -4.19 6.52
N CYS A 113 12.07 -5.22 6.93
CA CYS A 113 12.66 -5.33 8.26
C CYS A 113 14.12 -5.74 8.21
N THR A 114 14.90 -5.23 9.15
CA THR A 114 16.34 -5.50 9.27
C THR A 114 16.74 -5.76 10.73
N PRO A 115 17.72 -6.63 11.00
CA PRO A 115 18.29 -6.75 12.33
C PRO A 115 19.11 -5.50 12.68
N VAL A 116 18.91 -4.96 13.88
CA VAL A 116 19.67 -3.85 14.45
C VAL A 116 20.17 -4.21 15.84
N MET A 117 21.32 -3.66 16.23
CA MET A 117 21.87 -3.89 17.57
C MET A 117 21.02 -3.18 18.63
N ASN A 118 20.72 -3.88 19.72
CA ASN A 118 20.00 -3.36 20.86
C ASN A 118 20.99 -2.67 21.82
N CYS A 119 21.26 -1.37 21.62
CA CYS A 119 22.14 -0.58 22.50
C CYS A 119 21.63 -0.47 23.96
N SER A 120 20.37 -0.83 24.23
CA SER A 120 19.74 -0.74 25.56
C SER A 120 20.42 -1.59 26.65
N SER A 121 21.27 -2.57 26.27
CA SER A 121 21.90 -3.51 27.19
C SER A 121 23.41 -3.28 27.39
N ARG A 122 23.99 -2.17 26.89
CA ARG A 122 25.40 -1.85 27.10
C ARG A 122 25.56 -0.52 27.84
N THR A 123 26.07 -0.59 29.06
CA THR A 123 26.65 0.50 29.85
C THR A 123 27.99 1.01 29.29
N SER A 124 28.25 0.88 27.99
CA SER A 124 29.44 1.48 27.36
C SER A 124 29.28 1.57 25.85
N THR A 125 29.20 2.82 25.38
CA THR A 125 29.48 3.30 24.02
C THR A 125 28.69 2.66 22.87
N CYS A 126 27.54 3.28 22.58
CA CYS A 126 27.15 3.67 21.21
C CYS A 126 27.48 5.18 21.11
#